data_AF-A0A938QMI4-F1
#
_entry.id   AF-A0A938QMI4-F1
#
_cell.length_a   1.000
_cell.length_b   1.000
_cell.length_c   1.000
_cell.angle_alpha   90.00
_cell.angle_beta   90.00
_cell.angle_gamma   90.00
#
_symmetry.space_group_name_H-M   'P 1'
#
loop_
_entity.id
_entity.type
_entity.pdbx_description
1 polymer ?
#
loop_
_entity_poly.entity_id
_entity_poly.type
_entity_poly.pdbx_seq_one_letter_code
_entity_poly.pdbx_strand_id
1 'polypeptide(L)'
;MAPPPEPLPAFQPASQTAAEQRVLRALDDRLRPAGAAARLGLAIGTVRVHLKRVYAETGAHGQRRVVDRFARIRASLLPHGPSCARSG
;
A
#
# COMPACT_ATOMS: atom_id res chain seq x y z
N MET A 1 -11.23 -28.11 -6.06
CA MET A 1 -10.74 -27.20 -7.11
C MET A 1 -10.63 -25.81 -6.48
N ALA A 2 -9.42 -25.29 -6.25
CA ALA A 2 -9.28 -23.88 -5.88
C ALA A 2 -9.70 -23.02 -7.08
N PRO A 3 -10.42 -21.90 -6.89
CA PRO A 3 -10.75 -21.03 -8.01
C PRO A 3 -9.46 -20.60 -8.71
N PRO A 4 -9.44 -20.52 -10.05
CA PRO A 4 -8.30 -19.96 -10.78
C PRO A 4 -8.01 -18.56 -10.20
N PRO A 5 -6.74 -18.14 -10.12
CA PRO A 5 -6.42 -16.79 -9.69
C PRO A 5 -7.06 -15.84 -10.70
N GLU A 6 -8.23 -15.31 -10.34
CA GLU A 6 -8.91 -14.27 -11.09
C GLU A 6 -7.87 -13.17 -11.35
N PRO A 7 -7.81 -12.57 -12.55
CA PRO A 7 -6.94 -11.43 -12.80
C PRO A 7 -7.41 -10.30 -11.87
N LEU A 8 -6.80 -10.26 -10.69
CA LEU A 8 -7.08 -9.24 -9.69
C LEU A 8 -6.86 -7.90 -10.39
N PRO A 9 -7.80 -6.94 -10.24
CA PRO A 9 -7.66 -5.64 -10.87
C PRO A 9 -6.25 -5.10 -10.60
N ALA A 10 -5.59 -4.64 -11.65
CA ALA A 10 -4.28 -4.02 -11.54
C ALA A 10 -4.40 -2.91 -10.51
N PHE A 11 -3.83 -3.12 -9.32
CA PHE A 11 -3.93 -2.17 -8.24
C PHE A 11 -3.38 -0.84 -8.72
N GLN A 12 -4.25 0.15 -8.86
CA GLN A 12 -3.84 1.46 -9.32
C GLN A 12 -3.76 2.36 -8.09
N PRO A 13 -2.56 2.70 -7.58
CA PRO A 13 -2.45 3.60 -6.44
C PRO A 13 -3.08 4.98 -6.72
N ALA A 14 -3.20 5.36 -8.00
CA ALA A 14 -3.87 6.57 -8.45
C ALA A 14 -5.40 6.54 -8.27
N SER A 15 -6.03 5.35 -8.20
CA SER A 15 -7.48 5.23 -8.00
C SER A 15 -7.91 5.45 -6.55
N GLN A 16 -6.96 5.45 -5.61
CA GLN A 16 -7.25 5.67 -4.19
C GLN A 16 -7.32 7.14 -3.83
N THR A 17 -8.17 7.47 -2.86
CA THR A 17 -8.26 8.81 -2.32
C THR A 17 -6.95 9.25 -1.66
N ALA A 18 -6.73 10.56 -1.56
CA ALA A 18 -5.53 11.11 -0.93
C ALA A 18 -5.34 10.61 0.53
N ALA A 19 -6.42 10.34 1.25
CA ALA A 19 -6.38 9.79 2.60
C ALA A 19 -5.90 8.33 2.62
N GLU A 20 -6.41 7.49 1.70
CA GLU A 20 -6.01 6.09 1.58
C GLU A 20 -4.55 5.96 1.16
N GLN A 21 -4.08 6.80 0.23
CA GLN A 21 -2.67 6.84 -0.15
C GLN A 21 -1.76 7.24 1.03
N ARG A 22 -2.18 8.18 1.88
CA ARG A 22 -1.41 8.55 3.10
C ARG A 22 -1.34 7.39 4.08
N VAL A 23 -2.44 6.67 4.29
CA VAL A 23 -2.47 5.46 5.12
C VAL A 23 -1.53 4.40 4.57
N LEU A 24 -1.57 4.13 3.26
CA LEU A 24 -0.69 3.13 2.65
C LEU A 24 0.79 3.47 2.72
N ARG A 25 1.15 4.75 2.52
CA ARG A 25 2.52 5.22 2.70
C ARG A 25 3.00 5.02 4.14
N ALA A 26 2.16 5.32 5.12
CA ALA A 26 2.50 5.09 6.53
C ALA A 26 2.66 3.60 6.86
N LEU A 27 1.87 2.70 6.23
CA LEU A 27 2.01 1.26 6.42
C LEU A 27 3.22 0.65 5.70
N ASP A 28 3.64 1.26 4.59
CA ASP A 28 4.84 0.88 3.84
C ASP A 28 6.14 1.15 4.63
N ASP A 29 6.14 2.17 5.50
CA ASP A 29 7.17 2.42 6.52
C ASP A 29 7.22 1.30 7.61
N ARG A 30 6.60 0.14 7.37
CA ARG A 30 6.41 -1.00 8.28
C ARG A 30 5.69 -0.65 9.59
N LEU A 31 4.95 0.45 9.62
CA LEU A 31 4.15 0.78 10.80
C LEU A 31 2.94 -0.15 10.90
N ARG A 32 2.65 -0.61 12.12
CA ARG A 32 1.37 -1.26 12.43
C ARG A 32 0.24 -0.23 12.34
N PRO A 33 -1.03 -0.64 12.14
CA PRO A 33 -2.16 0.28 12.02
C PRO A 33 -2.26 1.31 13.15
N ALA A 34 -1.91 0.93 14.38
CA ALA A 34 -1.85 1.85 15.52
C ALA A 34 -0.73 2.92 15.38
N GLY A 35 0.44 2.54 14.87
CA GLY A 35 1.53 3.47 14.59
C GLY A 35 1.23 4.40 13.42
N ALA A 36 0.57 3.87 12.37
CA ALA A 36 0.08 4.68 11.26
C ALA A 36 -0.99 5.69 11.73
N ALA A 37 -1.91 5.26 12.59
CA ALA A 37 -2.91 6.13 13.21
C ALA A 37 -2.26 7.28 14.00
N ALA A 38 -1.31 6.96 14.88
CA ALA A 38 -0.57 7.96 15.65
C ALA A 38 0.20 8.94 14.76
N ARG A 39 0.91 8.44 13.74
CA ARG A 39 1.69 9.26 12.79
C ARG A 39 0.81 10.18 11.94
N LEU A 40 -0.39 9.74 11.59
CA LEU A 40 -1.33 10.50 10.78
C LEU A 40 -2.29 11.37 11.61
N GLY A 41 -2.25 11.28 12.94
CA GLY A 41 -3.21 11.95 13.82
C GLY A 41 -4.65 11.46 13.62
N LEU A 42 -4.83 10.20 13.19
CA LEU A 42 -6.13 9.61 12.89
C LEU A 42 -6.55 8.63 13.98
N ALA A 43 -7.85 8.43 14.13
CA ALA A 43 -8.36 7.31 14.92
C ALA A 43 -8.02 5.97 14.23
N ILE A 44 -7.68 4.96 15.04
CA ILE A 44 -7.42 3.60 14.54
C ILE A 44 -8.63 3.06 13.76
N GLY A 45 -9.86 3.41 14.17
CA GLY A 45 -11.09 3.10 13.45
C GLY A 45 -11.08 3.62 12.01
N THR A 46 -10.68 4.87 11.81
CA THR A 46 -10.56 5.51 10.49
C THR A 46 -9.54 4.79 9.61
N VAL A 47 -8.38 4.42 10.17
CA VAL A 47 -7.35 3.64 9.47
C VAL A 47 -7.90 2.27 9.02
N ARG A 48 -8.69 1.60 9.88
CA ARG A 48 -9.32 0.30 9.54
C ARG A 48 -10.40 0.44 8.47
N VAL A 49 -11.18 1.52 8.45
CA VAL A 49 -12.17 1.78 7.39
C VAL A 49 -11.48 1.98 6.05
N HIS A 50 -10.42 2.79 6.00
CA HIS A 50 -9.62 2.95 4.78
C HIS A 50 -9.05 1.62 4.33
N LEU A 51 -8.42 0.84 5.21
CA LEU A 51 -7.91 -0.49 4.89
C LEU A 51 -8.98 -1.44 4.31
N LYS A 52 -10.20 -1.42 4.86
CA LYS A 52 -11.31 -2.24 4.36
C LYS A 52 -11.67 -1.88 2.92
N ARG A 53 -11.71 -0.58 2.59
CA ARG A 53 -11.94 -0.11 1.22
C ARG A 53 -10.82 -0.54 0.29
N VAL A 54 -9.57 -0.36 0.72
CA VAL A 54 -8.40 -0.81 -0.06
C VAL A 54 -8.45 -2.31 -0.31
N TYR A 55 -8.81 -3.14 0.67
CA TYR A 55 -8.96 -4.58 0.47
C TYR A 55 -10.06 -4.92 -0.54
N ALA A 56 -11.20 -4.22 -0.49
CA ALA A 56 -12.29 -4.41 -1.44
C ALA A 56 -11.86 -4.06 -2.87
N GLU A 57 -11.15 -2.95 -3.07
CA GLU A 57 -10.70 -2.52 -4.39
C GLU A 57 -9.53 -3.37 -4.92
N THR A 58 -8.67 -3.88 -4.04
CA THR A 58 -7.50 -4.66 -4.45
C THR A 58 -7.74 -6.16 -4.55
N GLY A 59 -8.86 -6.64 -4.00
CA GLY A 59 -9.11 -8.06 -3.76
C GLY A 59 -8.10 -8.71 -2.81
N ALA A 60 -7.33 -7.92 -2.06
CA ALA A 60 -6.27 -8.46 -1.22
C ALA A 60 -6.80 -8.88 0.15
N HIS A 61 -6.52 -10.12 0.54
CA HIS A 61 -6.95 -10.68 1.84
C HIS A 61 -5.98 -10.38 2.98
N GLY A 62 -5.29 -9.24 2.97
CA GLY A 62 -4.45 -8.86 4.10
C GLY A 62 -3.50 -7.69 3.87
N GLN A 63 -3.19 -7.01 4.97
CA GLN A 63 -2.35 -5.82 5.02
C GLN A 63 -1.01 -6.03 4.32
N ARG A 64 -0.34 -7.16 4.62
CA ARG A 64 0.97 -7.45 4.06
C ARG A 64 0.95 -7.56 2.53
N ARG A 65 -0.08 -8.21 1.95
CA ARG A 65 -0.21 -8.30 0.48
C ARG A 65 -0.45 -6.93 -0.16
N VAL A 66 -1.24 -6.07 0.49
CA VAL A 66 -1.47 -4.70 0.00
C VAL A 66 -0.19 -3.88 0.05
N VAL A 67 0.54 -3.92 1.17
CA VAL A 67 1.80 -3.19 1.32
C VAL A 67 2.85 -3.71 0.34
N ASP A 68 3.04 -5.02 0.22
CA ASP A 68 3.97 -5.62 -0.74
C ASP A 68 3.63 -5.21 -2.19
N ARG A 69 2.34 -5.17 -2.55
CA ARG A 69 1.89 -4.72 -3.87
C ARG A 69 2.12 -3.22 -4.07
N PHE A 70 1.83 -2.40 -3.06
CA PHE A 70 2.10 -0.95 -3.10
C PHE A 70 3.58 -0.64 -3.23
N ALA A 71 4.44 -1.33 -2.48
CA ALA A 71 5.89 -1.21 -2.57
C ALA A 71 6.39 -1.53 -4.00
N ARG A 72 5.90 -2.62 -4.60
CA ARG A 72 6.26 -3.02 -5.97
C ARG A 72 5.86 -1.97 -7.01
N ILE A 73 4.64 -1.45 -6.93
CA ILE A 73 4.16 -0.45 -7.89
C ILE A 73 4.86 0.89 -7.67
N ARG A 74 5.13 1.29 -6.43
CA ARG A 74 5.91 2.50 -6.15
C ARG A 74 7.34 2.37 -6.69
N ALA A 75 7.96 1.21 -6.53
CA ALA A 75 9.29 0.94 -7.09
C ALA A 75 9.30 0.96 -8.63
N SER A 76 8.22 0.55 -9.30
CA SER A 76 8.10 0.65 -10.76
C SER A 76 7.75 2.05 -11.26
N LEU A 77 7.10 2.88 -10.44
CA LEU A 77 6.76 4.28 -10.77
C LEU A 77 7.91 5.26 -10.49
N LEU A 78 8.87 4.87 -9.67
CA LEU A 78 10.13 5.59 -9.53
C LEU A 78 11.09 5.07 -10.59
N PRO A 79 11.53 5.90 -11.57
CA PRO A 79 12.70 5.52 -12.36
C PRO A 79 13.82 5.31 -11.35
N HIS A 80 14.39 4.11 -11.36
CA HIS A 80 15.52 3.78 -10.54
C HIS A 80 16.61 4.67 -11.11
N GLY A 81 16.83 5.85 -10.52
CA GLY A 81 18.07 6.56 -10.77
C GLY A 81 19.18 5.58 -10.40
N PRO A 82 20.05 5.15 -11.32
CA PRO A 82 21.19 4.35 -10.94
C PRO A 82 22.12 5.27 -10.15
N SER A 83 21.94 5.34 -8.83
CA SER A 83 22.81 6.11 -7.94
C SER A 83 23.40 5.21 -6.87
N CYS A 84 24.06 4.15 -7.33
CA CYS A 84 25.27 3.61 -6.71
C CYS A 84 26.40 3.64 -7.75
N ALA A 85 26.70 4.83 -8.27
CA ALA A 85 27.98 5.14 -8.91
C ALA A 85 28.70 6.15 -8.01
N ARG A 86 29.52 5.61 -7.09
CA ARG A 86 30.60 6.31 -6.38
C ARG A 86 31.68 5.25 -6.25
N SER A 87 32.58 5.08 -7.23
CA SER A 87 33.70 5.95 -7.63
C SER A 87 34.70 6.15 -6.50
N GLY A 88 35.91 5.61 -6.69
CA GLY A 88 37.15 6.04 -6.02
C GLY A 88 37.66 5.02 -5.02
#